data_AF-A0A173MM68-F1
#
_entry.id   AF-A0A173MM68-F1
#
_cell.length_a   1.000
_cell.length_b   1.000
_cell.length_c   1.000
_cell.angle_alpha   90.00
_cell.angle_beta   90.00
_cell.angle_gamma   90.00
#
_symmetry.space_group_name_H-M   'P 1'
#
loop_
_entity.id
_entity.type
_entity.pdbx_description
1 polymer ?
#
loop_
_entity_poly.entity_id
_entity_poly.type
_entity_poly.pdbx_seq_one_letter_code
_entity_poly.pdbx_strand_id
1 'polypeptide(L)'
;MNENHNPPTGNRRKRIPIQREYVEPVFSDNRKMLLHDLEVKCDALEERNRKLTERIEEYHVQMQQANSKTAQLQKKIKGVLLHVKQTADQQTIPGTQPKGTPLEQENELLRWKLNVINKYLHGIFPEISEVL
;
A
#
# COMPACT_ATOMS: atom_id res chain seq x y z
N MET A 1 90.81 67.75 21.95
CA MET A 1 89.56 67.82 21.15
C MET A 1 89.68 66.75 20.09
N ASN A 2 88.93 65.67 20.25
CA ASN A 2 89.10 64.42 19.51
C ASN A 2 87.93 64.31 18.52
N GLU A 3 88.22 64.39 17.22
CA GLU A 3 87.23 64.30 16.16
C GLU A 3 86.80 62.83 16.03
N ASN A 4 85.62 62.51 16.55
CA ASN A 4 85.05 61.18 16.47
C ASN A 4 84.61 60.86 15.05
N HIS A 5 85.22 59.81 14.51
CA HIS A 5 84.82 59.09 13.31
C HIS A 5 83.35 58.62 13.38
N ASN A 6 82.54 58.99 12.39
CA ASN A 6 81.27 58.32 12.11
C ASN A 6 81.52 57.11 11.19
N PRO A 7 81.01 55.90 11.50
CA PRO A 7 81.04 54.78 10.57
C PRO A 7 79.87 54.85 9.57
N PRO A 8 80.03 54.38 8.32
CA PRO A 8 78.98 54.42 7.31
C PRO A 8 78.06 53.22 7.52
N THR A 9 76.80 53.43 7.89
CA THR A 9 75.83 52.33 7.93
C THR A 9 74.45 52.77 7.43
N GLY A 10 73.96 52.06 6.42
CA GLY A 10 72.55 52.07 6.06
C GLY A 10 72.24 52.30 4.58
N ASN A 11 72.65 51.37 3.71
CA ASN A 11 71.96 51.18 2.42
C ASN A 11 70.48 50.88 2.70
N ARG A 12 69.62 51.89 2.66
CA ARG A 12 68.15 51.71 2.66
C ARG A 12 67.76 51.02 1.35
N ARG A 13 67.68 49.69 1.36
CA ARG A 13 66.96 48.93 0.33
C ARG A 13 65.52 49.44 0.32
N LYS A 14 65.10 50.04 -0.79
CA LYS A 14 63.69 50.39 -1.04
C LYS A 14 62.89 49.08 -1.00
N ARG A 15 61.88 49.00 -0.12
CA ARG A 15 60.93 47.87 -0.14
C ARG A 15 60.21 47.89 -1.49
N ILE A 16 60.25 46.77 -2.20
CA ILE A 16 59.38 46.54 -3.36
C ILE A 16 57.94 46.49 -2.81
N PRO A 17 56.99 47.26 -3.36
CA PRO A 17 55.60 47.12 -2.95
C PRO A 17 55.16 45.69 -3.23
N ILE A 18 54.64 45.00 -2.23
CA ILE A 18 53.97 43.72 -2.44
C ILE A 18 52.76 44.03 -3.32
N GLN A 19 52.83 43.71 -4.61
CA GLN A 19 51.64 43.59 -5.42
C GLN A 19 50.81 42.51 -4.74
N ARG A 20 49.72 42.91 -4.09
CA ARG A 20 48.70 41.95 -3.68
C ARG A 20 48.18 41.38 -4.99
N GLU A 21 48.53 40.13 -5.29
CA GLU A 21 47.81 39.37 -6.29
C GLU A 21 46.33 39.46 -5.90
N TYR A 22 45.54 40.09 -6.77
CA TYR A 22 44.11 40.02 -6.66
C TYR A 22 43.73 38.58 -6.99
N VAL A 23 43.69 37.73 -5.96
CA VAL A 23 43.04 36.43 -6.07
C VAL A 23 41.55 36.76 -6.15
N GLU A 24 40.99 36.62 -7.35
CA GLU A 24 39.55 36.69 -7.54
C GLU A 24 38.87 35.77 -6.52
N PRO A 25 37.82 36.25 -5.82
CA PRO A 25 37.04 35.37 -4.98
C PRO A 25 36.36 34.34 -5.89
N VAL A 26 36.78 33.07 -5.83
CA VAL A 26 36.11 31.94 -6.49
C VAL A 26 34.75 31.72 -5.80
N PHE A 27 33.76 32.56 -6.13
CA PHE A 27 32.39 32.47 -5.60
C PHE A 27 31.33 32.48 -6.71
N SER A 28 31.68 32.25 -7.97
CA SER A 28 30.70 32.21 -9.08
C SER A 28 30.16 30.81 -9.39
N ASP A 29 30.88 29.73 -9.06
CA ASP A 29 30.52 28.37 -9.52
C ASP A 29 29.64 27.58 -8.53
N ASN A 30 29.72 27.87 -7.22
CA ASN A 30 28.96 27.10 -6.22
C ASN A 30 27.44 27.32 -6.27
N ARG A 31 26.97 28.51 -6.68
CA ARG A 31 25.53 28.81 -6.69
C ARG A 31 24.80 28.10 -7.84
N LYS A 32 25.42 28.03 -9.02
CA LYS A 32 24.86 27.32 -10.17
C LYS A 32 24.85 25.81 -9.94
N MET A 33 25.92 25.27 -9.35
CA MET A 33 25.99 23.85 -8.98
C MET A 33 24.94 23.49 -7.92
N LEU A 34 24.75 24.33 -6.90
CA LEU A 34 23.72 24.14 -5.88
C LEU A 34 22.31 24.19 -6.48
N LEU A 35 22.03 25.11 -7.40
CA LEU A 35 20.73 25.19 -8.07
C LEU A 35 20.46 23.94 -8.91
N HIS A 36 21.44 23.49 -9.68
CA HIS A 36 21.35 22.24 -10.43
C HIS A 36 21.12 21.02 -9.51
N ASP A 37 21.84 20.92 -8.39
CA ASP A 37 21.66 19.83 -7.43
C ASP A 37 20.27 19.87 -6.77
N LEU A 38 19.71 21.07 -6.57
CA LEU A 38 18.35 21.24 -6.07
C LEU A 38 17.32 20.86 -7.13
N GLU A 39 17.51 21.25 -8.38
CA GLU A 39 16.65 20.88 -9.51
C GLU A 39 16.60 19.35 -9.66
N VAL A 40 17.74 18.68 -9.68
CA VAL A 40 17.81 17.20 -9.76
C VAL A 40 17.11 16.53 -8.57
N LYS A 41 17.22 17.10 -7.36
CA LYS A 41 16.50 16.59 -6.19
C LYS A 41 15.00 16.81 -6.27
N CYS A 42 14.56 17.97 -6.78
CA CYS A 42 13.14 18.25 -7.03
C CYS A 42 12.57 17.25 -8.03
N ASP A 43 13.22 17.06 -9.18
CA ASP A 43 12.80 16.09 -10.21
C ASP A 43 12.71 14.67 -9.64
N ALA A 44 13.71 14.26 -8.84
CA ALA A 44 13.71 12.95 -8.20
C ALA A 44 12.57 12.78 -7.18
N LEU A 45 12.23 13.84 -6.44
CA LEU A 45 11.11 13.84 -5.50
C LEU A 45 9.76 13.86 -6.21
N GLU A 46 9.62 14.62 -7.29
CA GLU A 46 8.42 14.65 -8.12
C GLU A 46 8.15 13.28 -8.74
N GLU A 47 9.18 12.64 -9.30
CA GLU A 47 9.07 11.30 -9.87
C GLU A 47 8.72 10.26 -8.80
N ARG A 48 9.30 10.38 -7.60
CA ARG A 48 8.95 9.50 -6.47
C ARG A 48 7.50 9.72 -6.03
N ASN A 49 7.05 10.97 -5.94
CA ASN A 49 5.67 11.30 -5.61
C ASN A 49 4.70 10.73 -6.65
N ARG A 50 5.01 10.87 -7.95
CA ARG A 50 4.22 10.29 -9.05
C ARG A 50 4.06 8.78 -8.88
N LYS A 51 5.16 8.05 -8.67
CA LYS A 51 5.14 6.59 -8.44
C LYS A 51 4.35 6.20 -7.20
N LEU A 52 4.45 6.98 -6.12
CA LEU A 52 3.68 6.72 -4.90
C LEU A 52 2.19 6.92 -5.14
N THR A 53 1.80 7.96 -5.88
CA THR A 53 0.41 8.20 -6.26
C THR A 53 -0.15 7.06 -7.12
N GLU A 54 0.57 6.66 -8.18
CA GLU A 54 0.19 5.53 -9.04
C GLU A 54 -0.04 4.26 -8.19
N ARG A 55 0.87 3.97 -7.24
CA ARG A 55 0.74 2.82 -6.34
C ARG A 55 -0.44 2.91 -5.37
N ILE A 56 -0.76 4.12 -4.89
CA ILE A 56 -1.92 4.35 -4.03
C ILE A 56 -3.22 4.10 -4.80
N GLU A 57 -3.30 4.54 -6.05
CA GLU A 57 -4.44 4.31 -6.93
C GLU A 57 -4.65 2.83 -7.21
N GLU A 58 -3.58 2.09 -7.52
CA GLU A 58 -3.62 0.63 -7.69
C GLU A 58 -4.14 -0.07 -6.43
N TYR A 59 -3.63 0.33 -5.26
CA TYR A 59 -4.07 -0.22 -3.98
C TYR A 59 -5.55 0.07 -3.72
N HIS A 60 -6.04 1.27 -4.05
CA HIS A 60 -7.45 1.62 -3.93
C HIS A 60 -8.33 0.72 -4.81
N VAL A 61 -7.94 0.44 -6.05
CA VAL A 61 -8.67 -0.47 -6.94
C VAL A 61 -8.72 -1.88 -6.34
N GLN A 62 -7.59 -2.39 -5.85
CA GLN A 62 -7.53 -3.71 -5.21
C GLN A 62 -8.43 -3.76 -3.96
N MET A 63 -8.40 -2.71 -3.13
CA MET A 63 -9.23 -2.61 -1.94
C MET A 63 -10.73 -2.59 -2.30
N GLN A 64 -11.14 -1.84 -3.32
CA GLN A 64 -12.52 -1.82 -3.80
C GLN A 64 -12.98 -3.19 -4.30
N GLN A 65 -12.12 -3.89 -5.06
CA GLN A 65 -12.41 -5.24 -5.53
C GLN A 65 -12.55 -6.23 -4.36
N ALA A 66 -11.65 -6.17 -3.37
CA ALA A 66 -11.71 -7.02 -2.18
C ALA A 66 -12.98 -6.76 -1.34
N ASN A 67 -13.34 -5.48 -1.16
CA ASN A 67 -14.58 -5.09 -0.46
C ASN A 67 -15.82 -5.59 -1.18
N SER A 68 -15.87 -5.46 -2.51
CA SER A 68 -16.97 -5.98 -3.34
C SER A 68 -17.12 -7.50 -3.21
N LYS A 69 -16.01 -8.26 -3.32
CA LYS A 69 -16.00 -9.71 -3.12
C LYS A 69 -16.47 -10.09 -1.72
N THR A 70 -16.05 -9.35 -0.70
CA THR A 70 -16.45 -9.57 0.70
C THR A 70 -17.95 -9.35 0.88
N ALA A 71 -18.51 -8.27 0.33
CA ALA A 71 -19.93 -7.99 0.41
C ALA A 71 -20.78 -9.06 -0.32
N GLN A 72 -20.31 -9.54 -1.48
CA GLN A 72 -20.95 -10.63 -2.20
C GLN A 72 -20.95 -11.93 -1.39
N LEU A 73 -19.81 -12.29 -0.77
CA LEU A 73 -19.70 -13.46 0.08
C LEU A 73 -20.62 -13.37 1.30
N GLN A 74 -20.65 -12.21 1.98
CA GLN A 74 -21.58 -11.97 3.09
C GLN A 74 -23.04 -12.16 2.67
N LYS A 75 -23.42 -11.67 1.48
CA LYS A 75 -24.78 -11.86 0.95
C LYS A 75 -25.08 -13.33 0.67
N LYS A 76 -24.14 -14.07 0.08
CA LYS A 76 -24.27 -15.53 -0.14
C LYS A 76 -24.47 -16.27 1.19
N ILE A 77 -23.61 -16.01 2.19
CA ILE A 77 -23.70 -16.64 3.51
C ILE A 77 -25.04 -16.32 4.18
N LYS A 78 -25.48 -15.06 4.17
CA LYS A 78 -26.80 -14.66 4.70
C LYS A 78 -27.94 -15.41 4.00
N GLY A 79 -27.87 -15.58 2.68
CA GLY A 79 -28.85 -16.35 1.91
C GLY A 79 -28.88 -17.82 2.31
N VAL A 80 -27.71 -18.45 2.47
CA VAL A 80 -27.59 -19.83 2.97
C VAL A 80 -28.17 -19.99 4.36
N LEU A 81 -27.80 -19.12 5.31
CA LEU A 81 -28.32 -19.19 6.68
C LEU A 81 -29.85 -19.04 6.72
N LEU A 82 -30.40 -18.13 5.91
CA LEU A 82 -31.84 -17.97 5.78
C LEU A 82 -32.49 -19.24 5.21
N HIS A 83 -31.91 -19.82 4.17
CA HIS A 83 -32.44 -21.04 3.55
C HIS A 83 -32.39 -22.25 4.49
N VAL A 84 -31.28 -22.41 5.24
CA VAL A 84 -31.14 -23.43 6.28
C VAL A 84 -32.22 -23.27 7.33
N LYS A 85 -32.43 -22.04 7.84
CA LYS A 85 -33.48 -21.74 8.82
C LYS A 85 -34.86 -22.11 8.29
N GLN A 86 -35.21 -21.62 7.09
CA GLN A 86 -36.50 -21.89 6.47
C GLN A 86 -36.75 -23.39 6.25
N THR A 87 -35.71 -24.14 5.86
CA THR A 87 -35.79 -25.58 5.65
C THR A 87 -35.90 -26.33 6.98
N ALA A 88 -35.16 -25.91 8.01
CA ALA A 88 -35.22 -26.48 9.34
C ALA A 88 -36.59 -26.30 9.99
N ASP A 89 -37.24 -25.15 9.77
CA ASP A 89 -38.56 -24.81 10.31
C ASP A 89 -39.71 -25.58 9.61
N GLN A 90 -39.47 -26.25 8.48
CA GLN A 90 -40.51 -27.04 7.81
C GLN A 90 -40.94 -28.25 8.62
N GLN A 91 -42.25 -28.41 8.85
CA GLN A 91 -42.79 -29.51 9.63
C GLN A 91 -43.13 -30.75 8.79
N THR A 92 -43.31 -30.57 7.49
CA THR A 92 -43.67 -31.65 6.56
C THR A 92 -42.91 -31.50 5.26
N ILE A 93 -42.74 -32.60 4.54
CA ILE A 93 -42.17 -32.59 3.20
C ILE A 93 -43.26 -32.04 2.24
N PRO A 94 -42.97 -30.98 1.45
CA PRO A 94 -43.95 -30.42 0.52
C PRO A 94 -44.37 -31.43 -0.55
N GLY A 95 -45.68 -31.56 -0.77
CA GLY A 95 -46.24 -32.40 -1.85
C GLY A 95 -46.29 -33.90 -1.58
N THR A 96 -45.89 -34.36 -0.39
CA THR A 96 -45.96 -35.77 0.02
C THR A 96 -47.02 -35.98 1.10
N GLN A 97 -47.78 -37.07 1.00
CA GLN A 97 -48.64 -37.52 2.09
C GLN A 97 -47.81 -38.28 3.13
N PRO A 98 -48.10 -38.11 4.44
CA PRO A 98 -47.42 -38.85 5.49
C PRO A 98 -47.68 -40.36 5.36
N LYS A 99 -46.60 -41.15 5.36
CA LYS A 99 -46.63 -42.62 5.28
C LYS A 99 -45.71 -43.21 6.34
N GLY A 100 -46.03 -44.40 6.83
CA GLY A 100 -45.24 -45.09 7.87
C GLY A 100 -45.49 -44.56 9.28
N THR A 101 -44.68 -45.02 10.22
CA THR A 101 -44.73 -44.63 11.64
C THR A 101 -44.23 -43.20 11.85
N PRO A 102 -44.58 -42.53 12.97
CA PRO A 102 -44.10 -41.18 13.26
C PRO A 102 -42.57 -41.04 13.22
N LEU A 103 -41.84 -42.06 13.69
CA LEU A 103 -40.36 -42.08 13.67
C LEU A 103 -39.79 -42.20 12.24
N GLU A 104 -40.44 -42.97 11.37
CA GLU A 104 -40.05 -43.08 9.96
C GLU A 104 -40.29 -41.76 9.23
N GLN A 105 -41.42 -41.11 9.49
CA GLN A 105 -41.76 -39.80 8.94
C GLN A 105 -40.76 -38.72 9.37
N GLU A 106 -40.35 -38.72 10.64
CA GLU A 106 -39.34 -37.79 11.17
C GLU A 106 -37.98 -38.01 10.49
N ASN A 107 -37.54 -39.27 10.37
CA ASN A 107 -36.29 -39.60 9.68
C ASN A 107 -36.32 -39.21 8.20
N GLU A 108 -37.44 -39.44 7.52
CA GLU A 108 -37.61 -39.05 6.12
C GLU A 108 -37.56 -37.52 5.96
N LEU A 109 -38.24 -36.78 6.84
CA LEU A 109 -38.20 -35.31 6.88
C LEU A 109 -36.78 -34.79 7.11
N LEU A 110 -36.04 -35.36 8.06
CA LEU A 110 -34.66 -34.95 8.34
C LEU A 110 -33.74 -35.20 7.14
N ARG A 111 -33.85 -36.36 6.49
CA ARG A 111 -33.10 -36.67 5.26
C ARG A 111 -33.44 -35.71 4.13
N TRP A 112 -34.72 -35.39 3.96
CA TRP A 112 -35.18 -34.42 2.98
C TRP A 112 -34.60 -33.02 3.25
N LYS A 113 -34.67 -32.54 4.50
CA LYS A 113 -34.10 -31.24 4.91
C LYS A 113 -32.61 -31.16 4.59
N LEU A 114 -31.85 -32.20 4.97
CA LEU A 114 -30.41 -32.28 4.68
C LEU A 114 -30.14 -32.25 3.17
N ASN A 115 -30.91 -32.99 2.38
CA ASN A 115 -30.75 -33.02 0.93
C ASN A 115 -31.02 -31.65 0.28
N VAL A 116 -32.08 -30.96 0.70
CA VAL A 116 -32.42 -29.61 0.21
C VAL A 116 -31.32 -28.62 0.56
N ILE A 117 -30.87 -28.61 1.82
CA ILE A 117 -29.77 -27.75 2.27
C ILE A 117 -28.49 -28.03 1.48
N ASN A 118 -28.14 -29.30 1.31
CA ASN A 118 -26.95 -29.69 0.54
C ASN A 118 -27.07 -29.20 -0.90
N LYS A 119 -28.17 -29.48 -1.60
CA LYS A 119 -28.35 -29.00 -2.99
C LYS A 119 -28.25 -27.48 -3.11
N TYR A 120 -28.81 -26.75 -2.16
CA TYR A 120 -28.73 -25.30 -2.15
C TYR A 120 -27.29 -24.80 -1.91
N LEU A 121 -26.58 -25.39 -0.93
CA LEU A 121 -25.17 -25.09 -0.66
C LEU A 121 -24.29 -25.30 -1.90
N HIS A 122 -24.45 -26.43 -2.59
CA HIS A 122 -23.73 -26.74 -3.82
C HIS A 122 -24.01 -25.75 -4.95
N GLY A 123 -25.25 -25.26 -5.06
CA GLY A 123 -25.61 -24.23 -6.05
C GLY A 123 -24.98 -22.86 -5.77
N ILE A 124 -24.72 -22.51 -4.52
CA ILE A 124 -24.16 -21.22 -4.11
C ILE A 124 -22.62 -21.23 -4.03
N PHE A 125 -22.06 -22.38 -3.63
CA PHE A 125 -20.64 -22.65 -3.41
C PHE A 125 -20.22 -23.96 -4.11
N PRO A 126 -20.10 -23.96 -5.45
CA PRO A 126 -19.74 -25.16 -6.19
C PRO A 126 -18.35 -25.68 -5.81
N GLU A 127 -17.43 -24.79 -5.44
CA GLU A 127 -16.09 -25.13 -4.93
C GLU A 127 -16.05 -25.97 -3.64
N ILE A 128 -17.14 -26.07 -2.86
CA ILE A 128 -17.18 -26.88 -1.63
C ILE A 128 -17.44 -28.37 -1.95
N SER A 129 -17.87 -28.69 -3.18
CA SER A 129 -18.34 -30.02 -3.58
C SER A 129 -17.25 -31.11 -3.67
N GLU A 130 -15.97 -30.77 -3.63
CA GLU A 130 -14.88 -31.76 -3.75
C GLU A 130 -14.50 -32.43 -2.41
N VAL A 131 -15.08 -31.99 -1.28
CA VAL A 131 -14.60 -32.35 0.07
C VAL A 131 -15.59 -33.19 0.90
N LEU A 132 -16.82 -33.42 0.41
CA LEU A 132 -17.84 -34.25 1.08
C LEU A 132 -18.29 -35.41 0.18
#